data_AF-A0A9R0ZL92-F1
#
_entry.id   AF-A0A9R0ZL92-F1
#
_cell.length_a   1.000
_cell.length_b   1.000
_cell.length_c   1.000
_cell.angle_alpha   90.00
_cell.angle_beta   90.00
_cell.angle_gamma   90.00
#
_symmetry.space_group_name_H-M   'P 1'
#
loop_
_entity.id
_entity.type
_entity.pdbx_description
1 polymer ?
#
loop_
_entity_poly.entity_id
_entity_poly.type
_entity_poly.pdbx_seq_one_letter_code
_entity_poly.pdbx_strand_id
1 'polypeptide(L)'
;MSAGKKQLEYAAESLRKFRLLIEQLAEVNPVHLSDDARLAFWINLYNALLMHAYLAYGVPRSDMKLFSLMQKAAYTIGGNSFSAAFIEYVILKMKPPNHRPQMALLLALQKIKSPEDQRKFCISTPEPLLTFALSCGMYSSPAVSLDHSFYGF
;
A
#
# COMPACT_ATOMS: atom_id res chain seq x y z
N MET A 1 -6.88 -18.84 32.78
CA MET A 1 -7.58 -18.26 31.61
C MET A 1 -7.42 -16.74 31.45
N SER A 2 -6.44 -16.07 32.09
CA SER A 2 -6.31 -14.58 32.06
C SER A 2 -5.54 -14.02 30.86
N ALA A 3 -4.58 -14.76 30.31
CA ALA A 3 -3.73 -14.28 29.21
C ALA A 3 -4.50 -14.06 27.90
N GLY A 4 -5.46 -14.93 27.55
CA GLY A 4 -6.24 -14.81 26.32
C GLY A 4 -7.15 -13.58 26.29
N LYS A 5 -7.72 -13.18 27.44
CA LYS A 5 -8.60 -12.01 27.53
C LYS A 5 -7.84 -10.71 27.28
N LYS A 6 -6.65 -10.56 27.87
CA LYS A 6 -5.79 -9.38 27.66
C LYS A 6 -5.33 -9.25 26.20
N GLN A 7 -5.00 -10.37 25.56
CA GLN A 7 -4.59 -10.37 24.14
C GLN A 7 -5.75 -9.99 23.21
N LEU A 8 -6.97 -10.47 23.50
CA LEU A 8 -8.17 -10.09 22.76
C LEU A 8 -8.53 -8.61 22.95
N GLU A 9 -8.44 -8.10 24.18
CA GLU A 9 -8.65 -6.67 24.49
C GLU A 9 -7.63 -5.78 23.76
N TYR A 10 -6.35 -6.15 23.81
CA TYR A 10 -5.29 -5.46 23.08
C TYR A 10 -5.54 -5.47 21.57
N ALA A 11 -5.83 -6.64 20.98
CA ALA A 11 -6.12 -6.75 19.55
C ALA A 11 -7.32 -5.90 19.13
N ALA A 12 -8.39 -5.87 19.94
CA ALA A 12 -9.56 -5.04 19.69
C ALA A 12 -9.22 -3.54 19.73
N GLU A 13 -8.39 -3.11 20.69
CA GLU A 13 -7.94 -1.73 20.78
C GLU A 13 -7.05 -1.34 19.60
N SER A 14 -6.07 -2.18 19.24
CA SER A 14 -5.23 -1.96 18.06
C SER A 14 -6.05 -1.88 16.78
N LEU A 15 -7.07 -2.72 16.63
CA LEU A 15 -7.95 -2.70 15.46
C LEU A 15 -8.81 -1.42 15.41
N ARG A 16 -9.26 -0.91 16.56
CA ARG A 16 -9.95 0.38 16.64
C ARG A 16 -9.03 1.53 16.24
N LYS A 17 -7.81 1.58 16.78
CA LYS A 17 -6.79 2.58 16.42
C LYS A 17 -6.48 2.54 14.93
N PHE A 18 -6.30 1.34 14.38
CA PHE A 18 -6.06 1.15 12.97
C PHE A 18 -7.19 1.71 12.10
N ARG A 19 -8.46 1.39 12.42
CA ARG A 19 -9.62 1.95 11.69
C ARG A 19 -9.64 3.48 11.72
N LEU A 20 -9.37 4.07 12.88
CA LEU A 20 -9.35 5.52 13.05
C LEU A 20 -8.24 6.17 12.20
N LEU A 21 -7.06 5.54 12.12
CA LEU A 21 -5.99 5.98 11.23
C LEU A 21 -6.37 5.89 9.75
N ILE A 22 -7.07 4.84 9.33
CA ILE A 22 -7.56 4.71 7.94
C ILE A 22 -8.61 5.79 7.63
N GLU A 23 -9.50 6.12 8.57
CA GLU A 23 -10.47 7.21 8.41
C GLU A 23 -9.77 8.56 8.27
N GLN A 24 -8.75 8.84 9.10
CA GLN A 24 -7.94 10.06 8.98
C GLN A 24 -7.20 10.15 7.64
N LEU A 25 -6.77 9.01 7.12
CA LEU A 25 -6.08 8.93 5.84
C LEU A 25 -6.96 9.41 4.66
N ALA A 26 -8.28 9.29 4.77
CA ALA A 26 -9.22 9.79 3.78
C ALA A 26 -9.18 11.32 3.61
N GLU A 27 -8.74 12.05 4.64
CA GLU A 27 -8.61 13.52 4.65
C GLU A 27 -7.22 14.00 4.21
N VAL A 28 -6.23 13.09 4.10
CA VAL A 28 -4.87 13.46 3.70
C VAL A 28 -4.83 13.83 2.22
N ASN A 29 -4.23 14.97 1.90
CA ASN A 29 -3.93 15.36 0.52
C ASN A 29 -2.43 15.16 0.20
N PRO A 30 -2.04 14.04 -0.42
CA PRO A 30 -0.64 13.73 -0.70
C PRO A 30 -0.01 14.64 -1.77
N VAL A 31 -0.78 15.45 -2.49
CA VAL A 31 -0.27 16.38 -3.52
C VAL A 31 0.59 17.50 -2.91
N HIS A 32 0.35 17.86 -1.64
CA HIS A 32 1.08 18.93 -0.96
C HIS A 32 2.35 18.44 -0.24
N LEU A 33 2.64 17.14 -0.29
CA LEU A 33 3.86 16.57 0.29
C LEU A 33 5.07 16.87 -0.59
N SER A 34 6.25 17.04 0.02
CA SER A 34 7.52 17.01 -0.71
C SER A 34 7.71 15.67 -1.42
N ASP A 35 8.61 15.60 -2.40
CA ASP A 35 8.84 14.38 -3.17
C ASP A 35 9.25 13.19 -2.27
N ASP A 36 10.15 13.43 -1.31
CA ASP A 36 10.58 12.41 -0.35
C ASP A 36 9.45 11.98 0.60
N ALA A 37 8.68 12.94 1.12
CA ALA A 37 7.55 12.64 2.01
C ALA A 37 6.44 11.90 1.26
N ARG A 38 6.19 12.26 0.00
CA ARG A 38 5.21 11.58 -0.88
C ARG A 38 5.67 10.17 -1.20
N LEU A 39 6.95 9.97 -1.51
CA LEU A 39 7.54 8.65 -1.72
C LEU A 39 7.37 7.77 -0.47
N ALA A 40 7.77 8.27 0.70
CA ALA A 40 7.62 7.56 1.97
C ALA A 40 6.15 7.24 2.29
N PHE A 41 5.24 8.19 2.05
CA PHE A 41 3.81 8.00 2.22
C PHE A 41 3.30 6.82 1.38
N TRP A 42 3.63 6.78 0.10
CA TRP A 42 3.16 5.71 -0.80
C TRP A 42 3.77 4.35 -0.49
N ILE A 43 5.06 4.29 -0.11
CA ILE A 43 5.71 3.04 0.33
C ILE A 43 5.02 2.50 1.59
N ASN A 44 4.81 3.36 2.59
CA ASN A 44 4.16 2.96 3.84
C ASN A 44 2.72 2.51 3.61
N LEU A 45 1.99 3.23 2.74
CA LEU A 45 0.62 2.89 2.40
C LEU A 45 0.51 1.55 1.66
N TYR A 46 1.41 1.29 0.71
CA TYR A 46 1.49 0.01 0.01
C TYR A 46 1.74 -1.14 0.99
N ASN A 47 2.75 -1.00 1.87
CA ASN A 47 3.11 -2.02 2.84
C ASN A 47 1.94 -2.29 3.81
N ALA A 48 1.25 -1.24 4.27
CA ALA A 48 0.08 -1.38 5.12
C ALA A 48 -1.10 -2.07 4.42
N LEU A 49 -1.35 -1.75 3.14
CA LEU A 49 -2.40 -2.38 2.32
C LEU A 49 -2.15 -3.88 2.16
N LEU A 50 -0.92 -4.30 1.87
CA LEU A 50 -0.62 -5.72 1.71
C LEU A 50 -0.69 -6.48 3.02
N MET A 51 -0.18 -5.91 4.10
CA MET A 51 -0.32 -6.51 5.42
C MET A 51 -1.80 -6.68 5.80
N HIS A 52 -2.64 -5.66 5.58
CA HIS A 52 -4.09 -5.78 5.81
C HIS A 52 -4.70 -6.87 4.91
N ALA A 53 -4.34 -6.90 3.62
CA ALA A 53 -4.88 -7.90 2.71
C ALA A 53 -4.50 -9.33 3.12
N TYR A 54 -3.29 -9.56 3.62
CA TYR A 54 -2.87 -10.87 4.13
C TYR A 54 -3.58 -11.27 5.42
N LEU A 55 -3.83 -10.31 6.31
CA LEU A 55 -4.62 -10.58 7.52
C LEU A 55 -6.08 -10.88 7.20
N ALA A 56 -6.67 -10.20 6.21
CA ALA A 56 -8.09 -10.34 5.86
C ALA A 56 -8.37 -11.56 4.95
N TYR A 57 -7.48 -11.86 4.01
CA TYR A 57 -7.71 -12.85 2.95
C TYR A 57 -6.71 -14.02 2.96
N GLY A 58 -5.71 -13.97 3.82
CA GLY A 58 -4.63 -14.95 3.90
C GLY A 58 -3.50 -14.71 2.89
N VAL A 59 -2.41 -15.46 3.05
CA VAL A 59 -1.22 -15.37 2.21
C VAL A 59 -1.49 -15.98 0.82
N PRO A 60 -1.28 -15.24 -0.27
CA PRO A 60 -1.51 -15.74 -1.63
C PRO A 60 -0.51 -16.86 -1.96
N ARG A 61 -1.01 -17.93 -2.60
CA ARG A 61 -0.20 -19.09 -3.01
C ARG A 61 0.26 -19.04 -4.47
N SER A 62 -0.04 -17.97 -5.19
CA SER A 62 0.38 -17.75 -6.57
C SER A 62 0.41 -16.27 -6.91
N ASP A 63 1.22 -15.89 -7.90
CA ASP A 63 1.36 -14.49 -8.32
C ASP A 63 0.05 -13.90 -8.86
N MET A 64 -0.77 -14.70 -9.55
CA MET A 64 -2.08 -14.26 -10.02
C MET A 64 -3.03 -13.96 -8.86
N LYS A 65 -2.96 -14.76 -7.79
CA LYS A 65 -3.74 -14.49 -6.56
C LYS A 65 -3.20 -13.27 -5.83
N LEU A 66 -1.88 -13.10 -5.77
CA LEU A 66 -1.25 -11.91 -5.22
C LEU A 66 -1.72 -10.66 -5.98
N PHE A 67 -1.65 -10.67 -7.31
CA PHE A 67 -2.06 -9.53 -8.11
C PHE A 67 -3.57 -9.24 -8.04
N SER A 68 -4.41 -10.27 -7.95
CA SER A 68 -5.84 -10.09 -7.67
C SER A 68 -6.07 -9.46 -6.30
N LEU A 69 -5.29 -9.87 -5.29
CA LEU A 69 -5.35 -9.32 -3.96
C LEU A 69 -4.90 -7.85 -3.92
N MET A 70 -3.80 -7.51 -4.60
CA MET A 70 -3.29 -6.15 -4.71
C MET A 70 -4.28 -5.18 -5.37
N GLN A 71 -5.11 -5.68 -6.30
CA GLN A 71 -6.16 -4.88 -6.91
C GLN A 71 -7.36 -4.66 -5.97
N LYS A 72 -7.66 -5.65 -5.12
CA LYS A 72 -8.75 -5.56 -4.12
C LYS A 72 -8.37 -4.74 -2.90
N ALA A 73 -7.11 -4.79 -2.49
CA ALA A 73 -6.59 -4.04 -1.36
C ALA A 73 -6.47 -2.57 -1.74
N ALA A 74 -7.41 -1.74 -1.25
CA ALA A 74 -7.44 -0.32 -1.54
C ALA A 74 -7.89 0.51 -0.33
N TYR A 75 -7.36 1.74 -0.25
CA TYR A 75 -7.80 2.76 0.71
C TYR A 75 -8.19 4.05 0.01
N THR A 76 -9.05 4.82 0.67
CA THR A 76 -9.46 6.14 0.21
C THR A 76 -8.51 7.20 0.80
N ILE A 77 -7.96 8.05 -0.06
CA ILE A 77 -7.04 9.15 0.28
C ILE A 77 -7.50 10.40 -0.47
N GLY A 78 -7.80 11.50 0.22
CA GLY A 78 -8.30 12.73 -0.38
C GLY A 78 -9.50 12.51 -1.30
N GLY A 79 -10.45 11.65 -0.90
CA GLY A 79 -11.63 11.28 -1.70
C GLY A 79 -11.36 10.36 -2.91
N ASN A 80 -10.15 9.84 -3.08
CA ASN A 80 -9.77 8.96 -4.18
C ASN A 80 -9.39 7.56 -3.68
N SER A 81 -9.83 6.51 -4.36
CA SER A 81 -9.46 5.12 -4.01
C SER A 81 -8.14 4.73 -4.67
N PHE A 82 -7.19 4.25 -3.88
CA PHE A 82 -5.86 3.80 -4.32
C PHE A 82 -5.65 2.34 -3.92
N SER A 83 -5.51 1.47 -4.92
CA SER A 83 -5.17 0.06 -4.69
C SER A 83 -3.66 -0.14 -4.57
N ALA A 84 -3.23 -1.23 -3.93
CA ALA A 84 -1.80 -1.56 -3.84
C ALA A 84 -1.17 -1.73 -5.24
N ALA A 85 -1.90 -2.35 -6.18
CA ALA A 85 -1.46 -2.46 -7.57
C ALA A 85 -1.30 -1.08 -8.24
N PHE A 86 -2.23 -0.16 -7.99
CA PHE A 86 -2.13 1.19 -8.54
C PHE A 86 -0.95 1.97 -7.95
N ILE A 87 -0.73 1.83 -6.64
CA ILE A 87 0.41 2.48 -5.97
C ILE A 87 1.74 1.98 -6.57
N GLU A 88 1.93 0.67 -6.68
CA GLU A 88 3.17 0.08 -7.20
C GLU A 88 3.45 0.47 -8.66
N TYR A 89 2.48 0.26 -9.55
CA TYR A 89 2.74 0.37 -10.99
C TYR A 89 2.50 1.77 -11.56
N VAL A 90 1.58 2.56 -10.99
CA VAL A 90 1.22 3.88 -11.53
C VAL A 90 1.88 5.01 -10.73
N ILE A 91 1.74 5.01 -9.41
CA ILE A 91 2.27 6.09 -8.58
C ILE A 91 3.79 5.99 -8.45
N LEU A 92 4.29 4.80 -8.09
CA LEU A 92 5.71 4.51 -7.88
C LEU A 92 6.43 4.13 -9.18
N LYS A 93 5.68 4.00 -10.30
CA LYS A 93 6.20 3.74 -11.65
C LYS A 93 7.06 2.47 -11.73
N MET A 94 6.78 1.45 -10.91
CA MET A 94 7.46 0.17 -11.05
C MET A 94 7.10 -0.53 -12.36
N LYS A 95 8.08 -1.25 -12.90
CA LYS A 95 7.86 -2.05 -14.11
C LYS A 95 7.24 -3.39 -13.72
N PRO A 96 6.14 -3.82 -14.37
CA PRO A 96 5.65 -5.17 -14.19
C PRO A 96 6.70 -6.19 -14.65
N PRO A 97 6.71 -7.42 -14.11
CA PRO A 97 7.70 -8.42 -14.50
C PRO A 97 7.61 -8.78 -15.99
N ASN A 98 8.73 -8.73 -16.70
CA ASN A 98 8.79 -8.96 -18.16
C ASN A 98 8.27 -10.34 -18.59
N HIS A 99 8.35 -11.35 -17.71
CA HIS A 99 7.86 -12.70 -17.96
C HIS A 99 6.34 -12.86 -17.78
N ARG A 100 5.59 -11.77 -17.53
CA ARG A 100 4.15 -11.82 -17.22
C ARG A 100 3.34 -10.73 -17.93
N PRO A 101 3.24 -10.79 -19.28
CA PRO A 101 2.55 -9.77 -20.08
C PRO A 101 1.06 -9.59 -19.69
N GLN A 102 0.40 -10.62 -19.15
CA GLN A 102 -0.98 -10.56 -18.68
C GLN A 102 -1.19 -9.55 -17.53
N MET A 103 -0.17 -9.33 -16.69
CA MET A 103 -0.26 -8.33 -15.61
C MET A 103 -0.20 -6.92 -16.20
N ALA A 104 0.70 -6.69 -17.16
CA ALA A 104 0.79 -5.42 -17.88
C ALA A 104 -0.51 -5.08 -18.63
N LEU A 105 -1.12 -6.09 -19.27
CA LEU A 105 -2.42 -5.94 -19.93
C LEU A 105 -3.52 -5.53 -18.93
N LEU A 106 -3.58 -6.20 -17.77
CA LEU A 106 -4.61 -5.89 -16.77
C LEU A 106 -4.42 -4.51 -16.14
N LEU A 107 -3.18 -4.05 -16.00
CA LEU A 107 -2.86 -2.67 -15.58
C LEU A 107 -3.32 -1.65 -16.63
N ALA A 108 -3.10 -1.92 -17.92
CA ALA A 108 -3.59 -1.06 -18.99
C ALA A 108 -5.13 -1.00 -19.04
N LEU A 109 -5.82 -2.04 -18.55
CA LEU A 109 -7.29 -2.06 -18.42
C LEU A 109 -7.80 -1.31 -17.19
N GLN A 110 -6.94 -0.91 -16.25
CA GLN A 110 -7.34 -0.05 -15.14
C GLN A 110 -7.73 1.31 -15.70
N LYS A 111 -9.02 1.48 -16.01
CA LYS A 111 -9.66 2.75 -16.37
C LYS A 111 -9.59 3.67 -15.15
N ILE A 112 -8.45 4.29 -14.95
CA ILE A 112 -8.30 5.33 -13.94
C ILE A 112 -8.21 6.64 -14.70
N LYS A 113 -8.89 7.63 -14.12
CA LYS A 113 -8.96 9.08 -14.37
C LYS A 113 -8.00 9.67 -15.40
N SER A 114 -8.36 10.86 -15.91
CA SER A 114 -7.52 11.63 -16.82
C SER A 114 -6.02 11.52 -16.43
N PRO A 115 -5.11 11.28 -17.38
CA PRO A 115 -3.68 11.15 -17.10
C PRO A 115 -3.11 12.34 -16.30
N GLU A 116 -3.74 13.51 -16.43
CA GLU A 116 -3.37 14.74 -15.74
C GLU A 116 -3.68 14.71 -14.24
N ASP A 117 -4.81 14.11 -13.83
CA ASP A 117 -5.14 13.99 -12.41
C ASP A 117 -4.28 12.93 -11.71
N GLN A 118 -3.85 11.90 -12.43
CA GLN A 118 -2.96 10.87 -11.89
C GLN A 118 -1.55 11.41 -11.63
N ARG A 119 -1.03 12.26 -12.52
CA ARG A 119 0.33 12.83 -12.42
C ARG A 119 0.57 13.59 -11.12
N LYS A 120 -0.47 14.19 -10.53
CA LYS A 120 -0.39 14.93 -9.26
C LYS A 120 0.01 14.06 -8.07
N PHE A 121 -0.24 12.75 -8.16
CA PHE A 121 0.06 11.78 -7.09
C PHE A 121 1.37 11.03 -7.29
N CYS A 122 1.85 10.95 -8.54
CA CYS A 122 3.05 10.20 -8.89
C CYS A 122 4.33 10.80 -8.28
N ILE A 123 5.34 9.95 -8.14
CA ILE A 123 6.71 10.41 -7.89
C ILE A 123 7.29 11.06 -9.14
N SER A 124 8.06 12.13 -8.96
CA SER A 124 8.65 12.91 -10.05
C SER A 124 9.67 12.07 -10.82
N THR A 125 10.63 11.48 -10.11
CA THR A 125 11.69 10.62 -10.62
C THR A 125 11.49 9.17 -10.19
N PRO A 126 11.73 8.18 -11.06
CA PRO A 126 11.78 6.78 -10.65
C PRO A 126 12.88 6.57 -9.60
N GLU A 127 12.55 5.93 -8.48
CA GLU A 127 13.49 5.65 -7.40
C GLU A 127 13.99 4.19 -7.52
N PRO A 128 15.26 3.95 -7.90
CA PRO A 128 15.79 2.60 -8.12
C PRO A 128 15.78 1.74 -6.84
N LEU A 129 15.83 2.36 -5.65
CA LEU A 129 15.85 1.64 -4.38
C LEU A 129 14.46 1.16 -3.92
N LEU A 130 13.38 1.54 -4.62
CA LEU A 130 12.01 1.14 -4.29
C LEU A 130 11.81 -0.37 -4.13
N THR A 131 12.52 -1.19 -4.91
CA THR A 131 12.43 -2.66 -4.84
C THR A 131 12.81 -3.19 -3.46
N PHE A 132 13.66 -2.48 -2.72
CA PHE A 132 14.09 -2.84 -1.37
C PHE A 132 13.18 -2.26 -0.28
N ALA A 133 12.23 -1.39 -0.63
CA ALA A 133 11.31 -0.76 0.31
C ALA A 133 9.90 -1.37 0.26
N LEU A 134 9.49 -1.90 -0.90
CA LEU A 134 8.18 -2.52 -1.07
C LEU A 134 8.21 -3.98 -0.59
N SER A 135 7.37 -4.27 0.41
CA SER A 135 7.22 -5.61 0.97
C SER A 135 5.94 -6.25 0.47
N CYS A 136 6.06 -7.12 -0.53
CA CYS A 136 4.98 -7.98 -0.97
C CYS A 136 4.82 -9.25 -0.11
N GLY A 137 5.46 -9.32 1.07
CA GLY A 137 5.40 -10.45 2.01
C GLY A 137 5.81 -11.81 1.40
N MET A 138 6.64 -11.78 0.36
CA MET A 138 7.34 -12.96 -0.15
C MET A 138 8.57 -13.22 0.73
N TYR A 139 9.13 -14.43 0.67
CA TYR A 139 10.27 -14.82 1.51
C TYR A 139 11.49 -13.90 1.37
N SER A 140 11.67 -13.28 0.21
CA SER A 140 12.75 -12.34 -0.09
C SER A 140 12.36 -10.88 0.07
N SER A 141 11.16 -10.58 0.60
CA SER A 141 10.71 -9.21 0.80
C SER A 141 11.42 -8.57 2.00
N PRO A 142 11.71 -7.25 1.93
CA PRO A 142 12.26 -6.52 3.07
C PRO A 142 11.32 -6.62 4.28
N ALA A 143 11.92 -6.67 5.48
CA ALA A 143 11.17 -6.61 6.71
C ALA A 143 10.45 -5.26 6.82
N VAL A 144 9.14 -5.27 7.10
CA VAL A 144 8.36 -4.04 7.29
C VAL A 144 8.70 -3.46 8.66
N SER A 145 9.65 -2.54 8.72
CA SER A 145 9.86 -1.69 9.89
C SER A 145 8.98 -0.44 9.73
N LEU A 146 7.98 -0.29 10.60
CA LEU A 146 7.29 0.99 10.75
C LEU A 146 8.27 1.96 11.40
N ASP A 147 8.65 3.02 10.69
CA ASP A 147 9.56 4.03 11.23
C ASP A 147 8.87 4.73 12.41
N HIS A 148 9.42 4.55 13.61
CA HIS A 148 8.89 5.10 14.87
C HIS A 148 9.14 6.62 15.01
N SER A 149 9.81 7.25 14.04
CA SER A 149 10.18 8.67 14.05
C SER A 149 9.00 9.67 14.04
N PHE A 150 7.75 9.20 13.95
CA PHE A 150 6.54 10.04 13.88
C PHE A 150 5.81 10.26 15.22
N TYR A 151 6.28 9.70 16.34
CA TYR A 151 5.69 9.96 17.68
C TYR A 151 6.48 11.02 18.47
N GLY A 152 6.77 12.15 17.82
CA GLY A 152 7.40 13.31 18.42
C GLY A 152 6.49 14.54 18.40
N PHE A 153 5.29 14.43 18.97
CA PHE A 153 4.49 15.55 19.48
C PHE A 153 3.69 15.08 20.69
#